data_AF-E1YBY1-F1
#
_entry.id   AF-E1YBY1-F1
#
_cell.length_a   1.000
_cell.length_b   1.000
_cell.length_c   1.000
_cell.angle_alpha   90.00
_cell.angle_beta   90.00
_cell.angle_gamma   90.00
#
_symmetry.space_group_name_H-M   'P 1'
#
loop_
_entity.id
_entity.type
_entity.pdbx_description
1 polymer ?
#
loop_
_entity_poly.entity_id
_entity_poly.type
_entity_poly.pdbx_seq_one_letter_code
_entity_poly.pdbx_strand_id
1 'polypeptide(L)'
;MSENFFRDKEEELQRLTQEIADLKSTMKDMASSLTRIERHVKRSFGIPPKSQSSVVSKPRQRNAESTKEEATITPEDALRIFDELSEDWGNQKHGLIEGRLQEMIVPNLKVIAHELGLTFKGKPSKKVLCEGIIGRLNERAMLSRNINITSPISEVKKD
;
A
#
# COMPACT_ATOMS: atom_id res chain seq x y z
N MET A 1 -23.87 41.34 -11.42
CA MET A 1 -25.15 40.70 -11.04
C MET A 1 -24.83 39.25 -10.70
N SER A 2 -25.10 38.87 -9.47
CA SER A 2 -24.59 37.63 -8.86
C SER A 2 -25.61 36.51 -9.03
N GLU A 3 -25.38 35.61 -9.99
CA GLU A 3 -26.19 34.40 -10.16
C GLU A 3 -25.71 33.31 -9.19
N ASN A 4 -26.18 33.37 -7.94
CA ASN A 4 -26.19 32.21 -7.05
C ASN A 4 -27.44 31.38 -7.37
N PHE A 5 -27.37 30.62 -8.47
CA PHE A 5 -28.34 29.56 -8.75
C PHE A 5 -28.17 28.51 -7.65
N PHE A 6 -29.21 28.30 -6.85
CA PHE A 6 -29.23 27.35 -5.75
C PHE A 6 -28.69 25.99 -6.24
N ARG A 7 -27.49 25.60 -5.78
CA ARG A 7 -27.07 24.20 -5.79
C ARG A 7 -28.09 23.43 -4.98
N ASP A 8 -28.61 22.34 -5.52
CA ASP A 8 -29.53 21.49 -4.77
C ASP A 8 -28.81 21.01 -3.51
N LYS A 9 -29.49 21.14 -2.36
CA LYS A 9 -28.88 20.81 -1.06
C LYS A 9 -28.43 19.35 -1.03
N GLU A 10 -29.13 18.49 -1.76
CA GLU A 10 -28.81 17.07 -1.88
C GLU A 10 -27.55 16.83 -2.72
N GLU A 11 -27.38 17.53 -3.84
CA GLU A 11 -26.16 17.45 -4.66
C GLU A 11 -24.93 17.98 -3.92
N GLU A 12 -25.05 19.12 -3.24
CA GLU A 12 -23.94 19.68 -2.45
C GLU A 12 -23.57 18.76 -1.28
N LEU A 13 -24.56 18.13 -0.63
CA LEU A 13 -24.33 17.16 0.44
C LEU A 13 -23.62 15.90 -0.06
N GLN A 14 -24.04 15.37 -1.21
CA GLN A 14 -23.37 14.22 -1.84
C GLN A 14 -21.93 14.54 -2.21
N ARG A 15 -21.70 15.71 -2.80
CA ARG A 15 -20.36 16.18 -3.15
C ARG A 15 -19.47 16.32 -1.92
N LEU A 16 -19.95 16.98 -0.86
CA LEU A 16 -19.19 17.13 0.38
C LEU A 16 -18.91 15.78 1.05
N THR A 17 -19.86 14.85 0.98
CA THR A 17 -19.67 13.48 1.50
C THR A 17 -18.56 12.75 0.74
N GLN A 18 -18.52 12.90 -0.59
CA GLN A 18 -17.46 12.33 -1.42
C GLN A 18 -16.10 12.97 -1.12
N GLU A 19 -16.03 14.29 -1.03
CA GLU A 19 -14.80 15.01 -0.68
C GLU A 19 -14.27 14.56 0.70
N ILE A 20 -15.15 14.33 1.68
CA ILE A 20 -14.78 13.78 2.99
C ILE A 20 -14.25 12.35 2.87
N ALA A 21 -14.86 11.51 2.02
CA ALA A 21 -14.41 10.13 1.82
C ALA A 21 -13.00 10.10 1.18
N ASP A 22 -12.76 10.95 0.19
CA ASP A 22 -11.47 11.06 -0.50
C ASP A 22 -10.38 11.58 0.43
N LEU A 23 -10.69 12.60 1.25
CA LEU A 23 -9.80 13.10 2.29
C LEU A 23 -9.45 12.02 3.31
N LYS A 24 -10.44 11.23 3.76
CA LYS A 24 -10.21 10.12 4.69
C LYS A 24 -9.32 9.04 4.06
N SER A 25 -9.51 8.74 2.78
CA SER A 25 -8.65 7.78 2.07
C SER A 25 -7.20 8.29 2.03
N THR A 26 -7.01 9.55 1.65
CA THR A 26 -5.70 10.20 1.59
C THR A 26 -5.02 10.20 2.95
N MET A 27 -5.74 10.54 4.03
CA MET A 27 -5.20 10.48 5.40
C MET A 27 -4.76 9.07 5.79
N LYS A 28 -5.50 8.04 5.38
CA LYS A 28 -5.15 6.64 5.64
C LYS A 28 -3.88 6.24 4.89
N ASP A 29 -3.71 6.69 3.65
CA ASP A 29 -2.52 6.43 2.85
C ASP A 29 -1.29 7.15 3.40
N MET A 30 -1.45 8.40 3.86
CA MET A 30 -0.41 9.14 4.57
C MET A 30 -0.01 8.43 5.87
N ALA A 31 -0.97 7.95 6.67
CA ALA A 31 -0.69 7.23 7.90
C ALA A 31 0.05 5.90 7.64
N SER A 32 -0.33 5.17 6.58
CA SER A 32 0.35 3.95 6.16
C SER A 32 1.79 4.24 5.71
N SER A 33 1.98 5.30 4.91
CA SER A 33 3.29 5.76 4.45
C SER A 33 4.20 6.16 5.61
N LEU A 34 3.66 6.92 6.57
CA LEU A 34 4.37 7.30 7.79
C LEU A 34 4.82 6.06 8.58
N THR A 35 3.93 5.08 8.74
CA THR A 35 4.24 3.82 9.43
C THR A 35 5.35 3.04 8.70
N ARG A 36 5.33 3.03 7.37
CA ARG A 36 6.37 2.38 6.55
C ARG A 36 7.73 3.04 6.75
N ILE A 37 7.76 4.38 6.71
CA ILE A 37 8.98 5.16 6.96
C ILE A 37 9.51 4.90 8.37
N GLU A 38 8.65 4.96 9.39
CA GLU A 38 9.05 4.68 10.77
C GLU A 38 9.66 3.28 10.94
N ARG A 39 9.05 2.26 10.32
CA ARG A 39 9.60 0.89 10.37
C ARG A 39 10.94 0.81 9.67
N HIS A 40 11.08 1.42 8.49
CA HIS A 40 12.33 1.44 7.76
C HIS A 40 13.44 2.14 8.53
N VAL A 41 13.14 3.28 9.17
CA VAL A 41 14.09 4.00 10.03
C VAL A 41 14.49 3.14 11.23
N LYS A 42 13.53 2.51 11.91
CA LYS A 42 13.82 1.62 13.05
C LYS A 42 14.70 0.43 12.66
N ARG A 43 14.43 -0.20 11.51
CA ARG A 43 15.21 -1.36 11.02
C ARG A 43 16.60 -0.96 10.54
N SER A 44 16.71 0.10 9.74
CA SER A 44 17.96 0.52 9.10
C SER A 44 18.94 1.20 10.05
N PHE A 45 18.42 1.87 11.08
CA PHE A 45 19.23 2.60 12.06
C PHE A 45 19.21 1.96 13.46
N GLY A 46 18.69 0.74 13.58
CA GLY A 46 18.71 -0.04 14.81
C GLY A 46 18.00 0.62 16.00
N ILE A 47 17.02 1.50 15.76
CA ILE A 47 16.28 2.17 16.84
C ILE A 47 15.33 1.14 17.46
N PRO A 48 15.58 0.69 18.72
CA PRO A 48 14.70 -0.28 19.35
C PRO A 48 13.30 0.31 19.47
N PRO A 49 12.24 -0.48 19.22
CA PRO A 49 10.88 0.00 19.42
C PRO A 49 10.76 0.44 20.88
N LYS A 50 10.38 1.71 21.13
CA LYS A 50 9.97 2.17 22.47
C LYS A 50 8.91 1.19 22.95
N SER A 51 9.31 0.33 23.87
CA SER A 51 8.48 -0.72 24.45
C SER A 51 7.33 -0.05 25.18
N GLN A 52 6.18 0.10 24.53
CA GLN A 52 4.94 0.08 25.27
C GLN A 52 4.82 -1.34 25.81
N SER A 53 5.03 -1.47 27.11
CA SER A 53 4.92 -2.70 27.87
C SER A 53 3.62 -3.42 27.52
N SER A 54 3.70 -4.44 26.68
CA SER A 54 2.62 -5.40 26.52
C SER A 54 3.01 -6.63 27.33
N VAL A 55 2.24 -6.81 28.40
CA VAL A 55 2.29 -7.88 29.37
C VAL A 55 2.53 -9.22 28.67
N VAL A 56 3.54 -9.94 29.14
CA VAL A 56 3.87 -11.32 28.80
C VAL A 56 2.62 -12.17 28.92
N SER A 57 1.97 -12.43 27.79
CA SER A 57 0.91 -13.42 27.68
C SER A 57 1.56 -14.71 27.21
N LYS A 58 1.62 -15.69 28.12
CA LYS A 58 2.16 -17.04 27.92
C LYS A 58 1.73 -17.63 26.57
N PRO A 59 2.62 -18.37 25.86
CA PRO A 59 2.25 -18.99 24.60
C PRO A 59 1.31 -20.17 24.87
N ARG A 60 0.05 -20.03 24.42
CA ARG A 60 -0.92 -21.13 24.40
C ARG A 60 -0.49 -22.11 23.31
N GLN A 61 0.14 -23.21 23.72
CA GLN A 61 0.35 -24.38 22.86
C GLN A 61 -1.01 -24.79 22.27
N ARG A 62 -1.13 -24.71 20.94
CA ARG A 62 -2.15 -25.42 20.18
C ARG A 62 -1.43 -26.31 19.18
N ASN A 63 -1.41 -27.59 19.52
CA ASN A 63 -1.15 -28.69 18.61
C ASN A 63 -2.06 -28.55 17.38
N ALA A 64 -1.43 -28.37 16.23
CA ALA A 64 -1.93 -28.81 14.93
C ALA A 64 -0.71 -28.76 14.00
N GLU A 65 -0.10 -29.93 13.82
CA GLU A 65 0.87 -30.27 12.77
C GLU A 65 0.16 -30.17 11.41
N SER A 66 -0.28 -28.98 11.02
CA SER A 66 -0.40 -28.64 9.61
C SER A 66 0.97 -28.14 9.23
N THR A 67 1.60 -28.74 8.22
CA THR A 67 2.71 -28.15 7.46
C THR A 67 2.32 -26.72 7.05
N LYS A 68 2.51 -25.77 7.95
CA LYS A 68 2.40 -24.35 7.66
C LYS A 68 3.68 -24.06 6.92
N GLU A 69 3.61 -24.06 5.59
CA GLU A 69 4.65 -23.47 4.78
C GLU A 69 5.00 -22.13 5.41
N GLU A 70 6.26 -21.97 5.80
CA GLU A 70 6.78 -20.70 6.26
C GLU A 70 7.13 -19.84 5.06
N ALA A 71 7.21 -18.52 5.26
CA ALA A 71 7.66 -17.66 4.17
C ALA A 71 9.11 -17.99 3.84
N THR A 72 9.39 -18.22 2.56
CA THR A 72 10.74 -18.50 2.06
C THR A 72 11.48 -17.22 1.68
N ILE A 73 10.81 -16.07 1.71
CA ILE A 73 11.35 -14.77 1.34
C ILE A 73 11.45 -13.85 2.56
N THR A 74 12.50 -13.03 2.57
CA THR A 74 12.66 -11.97 3.57
C THR A 74 11.80 -10.73 3.24
N PRO A 75 11.57 -9.81 4.19
CA PRO A 75 10.94 -8.52 3.90
C PRO A 75 11.68 -7.71 2.81
N GLU A 76 13.01 -7.76 2.80
CA GLU A 76 13.85 -7.09 1.81
C GLU A 76 13.65 -7.72 0.42
N ASP A 77 13.58 -9.05 0.35
CA ASP A 77 13.23 -9.76 -0.89
C ASP A 77 11.83 -9.40 -1.37
N ALA A 78 10.87 -9.23 -0.47
CA ALA A 78 9.51 -8.89 -0.82
C ALA A 78 9.40 -7.53 -1.51
N LEU A 79 10.17 -6.54 -1.06
CA LEU A 79 10.27 -5.23 -1.72
C LEU A 79 10.97 -5.33 -3.07
N ARG A 80 12.07 -6.08 -3.16
CA ARG A 80 12.77 -6.32 -4.43
C ARG A 80 11.88 -7.01 -5.47
N ILE A 81 11.16 -8.06 -5.06
CA ILE A 81 10.18 -8.74 -5.90
C ILE A 81 9.12 -7.76 -6.39
N PHE A 82 8.62 -6.88 -5.50
CA PHE A 82 7.63 -5.88 -5.91
C PHE A 82 8.18 -4.86 -6.90
N ASP A 83 9.45 -4.45 -6.77
CA ASP A 83 10.11 -3.58 -7.74
C ASP A 83 10.22 -4.27 -9.13
N GLU A 84 10.66 -5.52 -9.18
CA GLU A 84 10.68 -6.31 -10.42
C GLU A 84 9.29 -6.42 -11.07
N LEU A 85 8.26 -6.74 -10.26
CA LEU A 85 6.88 -6.80 -10.74
C LEU A 85 6.38 -5.44 -11.25
N SER A 86 6.87 -4.33 -10.68
CA SER A 86 6.51 -2.98 -11.11
C SER A 86 7.12 -2.63 -12.46
N GLU A 87 8.35 -3.07 -12.73
CA GLU A 87 9.00 -2.92 -14.03
C GLU A 87 8.27 -3.74 -15.11
N ASP A 88 7.94 -4.99 -14.81
CA ASP A 88 7.15 -5.85 -15.71
C ASP A 88 5.74 -5.28 -15.95
N TRP A 89 5.14 -4.64 -14.94
CA TRP A 89 3.82 -4.01 -15.06
C TRP A 89 3.86 -2.81 -16.03
N GLY A 90 4.93 -2.01 -15.97
CA GLY A 90 5.18 -0.92 -16.92
C GLY A 90 5.31 -1.41 -18.36
N ASN A 91 5.86 -2.61 -18.56
CA ASN A 91 6.01 -3.26 -19.86
C ASN A 91 4.74 -4.03 -20.33
N GLN A 92 3.59 -3.78 -19.70
CA GLN A 92 2.29 -4.41 -20.01
C GLN A 92 2.26 -5.94 -19.94
N LYS A 93 3.16 -6.57 -19.17
CA LYS A 93 3.24 -8.03 -18.98
C LYS A 93 2.25 -8.54 -17.92
N HIS A 94 1.01 -8.08 -17.95
CA HIS A 94 0.02 -8.32 -16.89
C HIS A 94 -0.22 -9.82 -16.61
N GLY A 95 -0.36 -10.64 -17.65
CA GLY A 95 -0.59 -12.09 -17.48
C GLY A 95 0.59 -12.84 -16.84
N LEU A 96 1.83 -12.40 -17.09
CA LEU A 96 3.02 -13.01 -16.46
C LEU A 96 3.09 -12.66 -14.98
N ILE A 97 2.69 -11.45 -14.61
CA ILE A 97 2.64 -10.99 -13.21
C ILE A 97 1.58 -11.78 -12.44
N GLU A 98 0.39 -11.92 -13.02
CA GLU A 98 -0.67 -12.73 -12.43
C GLU A 98 -0.22 -14.19 -12.26
N GLY A 99 0.40 -14.78 -13.29
CA GLY A 99 0.98 -16.12 -13.21
C GLY A 99 1.99 -16.25 -12.06
N ARG A 100 2.98 -15.34 -12.01
CA ARG A 100 4.03 -15.33 -10.97
C ARG A 100 3.43 -15.21 -9.56
N LEU A 101 2.43 -14.36 -9.36
CA LEU A 101 1.74 -14.24 -8.08
C LEU A 101 0.90 -15.48 -7.73
N GLN A 102 0.27 -16.11 -8.73
CA GLN A 102 -0.47 -17.36 -8.54
C GLN A 102 0.43 -18.57 -8.28
N GLU A 103 1.70 -18.54 -8.65
CA GLU A 103 2.65 -19.61 -8.33
C GLU A 103 3.24 -19.46 -6.91
N MET A 104 3.29 -18.23 -6.37
CA MET A 104 3.81 -18.00 -5.03
C MET A 104 2.96 -18.65 -3.94
N ILE A 105 3.63 -19.16 -2.91
CA ILE A 105 2.98 -19.66 -1.71
C ILE A 105 2.33 -18.51 -0.91
N VAL A 106 1.22 -18.80 -0.24
CA VAL A 106 0.45 -17.81 0.53
C VAL A 106 1.30 -17.07 1.59
N PRO A 107 2.22 -17.71 2.32
CA PRO A 107 3.12 -17.01 3.23
C PRO A 107 3.95 -15.90 2.56
N ASN A 108 4.51 -16.16 1.38
CA ASN A 108 5.30 -15.17 0.64
C ASN A 108 4.43 -13.99 0.20
N LEU A 109 3.24 -14.28 -0.33
CA LEU A 109 2.27 -13.24 -0.70
C LEU A 109 1.87 -12.38 0.50
N LYS A 110 1.79 -12.95 1.70
CA LYS A 110 1.53 -12.18 2.93
C LYS A 110 2.70 -11.28 3.31
N VAL A 111 3.94 -11.74 3.16
CA VAL A 111 5.12 -10.89 3.42
C VAL A 111 5.11 -9.70 2.46
N ILE A 112 4.90 -9.94 1.16
CA ILE A 112 4.77 -8.86 0.16
C ILE A 112 3.64 -7.91 0.56
N ALA A 113 2.44 -8.42 0.80
CA ALA A 113 1.30 -7.58 1.16
C ALA A 113 1.55 -6.74 2.43
N HIS A 114 2.24 -7.33 3.42
CA HIS A 114 2.62 -6.64 4.66
C HIS A 114 3.60 -5.49 4.41
N GLU A 115 4.64 -5.72 3.61
CA GLU A 115 5.64 -4.69 3.28
C GLU A 115 5.03 -3.56 2.42
N LEU A 116 4.02 -3.87 1.60
CA LEU A 116 3.24 -2.88 0.85
C LEU A 116 2.17 -2.15 1.68
N GLY A 117 2.10 -2.41 2.99
CA GLY A 117 1.14 -1.76 3.88
C GLY A 117 -0.32 -2.12 3.58
N LEU A 118 -0.58 -3.28 2.99
CA LEU A 118 -1.94 -3.78 2.77
C LEU A 118 -2.52 -4.32 4.09
N THR A 119 -3.74 -3.90 4.40
CA THR A 119 -4.46 -4.31 5.61
C THR A 119 -5.73 -5.06 5.24
N PHE A 120 -5.96 -6.24 5.84
CA PHE A 120 -7.13 -7.07 5.57
C PHE A 120 -7.96 -7.23 6.85
N LYS A 121 -9.30 -7.23 6.73
CA LYS A 121 -10.23 -7.38 7.87
C LYS A 121 -10.24 -8.79 8.50
N GLY A 122 -9.56 -9.75 7.89
CA GLY A 122 -9.50 -11.14 8.33
C GLY A 122 -8.37 -11.90 7.63
N LYS A 123 -8.33 -13.24 7.73
CA LYS A 123 -7.33 -14.07 7.03
C LYS A 123 -7.58 -13.97 5.52
N PRO A 124 -6.73 -13.29 4.74
CA PRO A 124 -6.99 -13.10 3.33
C PRO A 124 -6.79 -14.41 2.56
N SER A 125 -7.59 -14.61 1.52
CA SER A 125 -7.40 -15.69 0.56
C SER A 125 -6.21 -15.37 -0.36
N LYS A 126 -5.69 -16.37 -1.07
CA LYS A 126 -4.64 -16.17 -2.08
C LYS A 126 -5.06 -15.14 -3.12
N LYS A 127 -6.28 -15.27 -3.64
CA LYS A 127 -6.87 -14.33 -4.60
C LYS A 127 -6.86 -12.88 -4.09
N VAL A 128 -7.31 -12.67 -2.85
CA VAL A 128 -7.35 -11.33 -2.22
C VAL A 128 -5.95 -10.75 -2.02
N LEU A 129 -4.94 -11.59 -1.71
CA LEU A 129 -3.56 -11.13 -1.63
C LEU A 129 -3.03 -10.69 -3.00
N CYS A 130 -3.24 -11.51 -4.04
CA CYS A 130 -2.82 -11.18 -5.40
C CYS A 130 -3.47 -9.88 -5.89
N GLU A 131 -4.79 -9.74 -5.72
CA GLU A 131 -5.54 -8.54 -6.09
C GLU A 131 -5.03 -7.30 -5.36
N GLY A 132 -4.74 -7.40 -4.05
CA GLY A 132 -4.19 -6.30 -3.30
C GLY A 132 -2.80 -5.87 -3.78
N ILE A 133 -1.93 -6.83 -4.11
CA ILE A 133 -0.59 -6.55 -4.66
C ILE A 133 -0.70 -5.90 -6.05
N ILE A 134 -1.57 -6.40 -6.92
CA ILE A 134 -1.85 -5.82 -8.23
C ILE A 134 -2.41 -4.39 -8.11
N GLY A 135 -3.28 -4.14 -7.14
CA GLY A 135 -3.78 -2.80 -6.83
C GLY A 135 -2.63 -1.82 -6.56
N ARG A 136 -1.64 -2.22 -5.76
CA ARG A 136 -0.44 -1.42 -5.48
C ARG A 136 0.44 -1.20 -6.71
N LEU A 137 0.56 -2.19 -7.60
CA LEU A 137 1.26 -2.02 -8.89
C LEU A 137 0.56 -0.97 -9.74
N ASN A 138 -0.76 -1.00 -9.82
CA ASN A 138 -1.54 -0.03 -10.58
C ASN A 138 -1.40 1.39 -10.01
N GLU A 139 -1.48 1.54 -8.69
CA GLU A 139 -1.25 2.83 -8.01
C GLU A 139 0.15 3.39 -8.34
N ARG A 140 1.21 2.57 -8.24
CA ARG A 140 2.57 2.98 -8.61
C ARG A 140 2.68 3.39 -10.07
N ALA A 141 2.02 2.64 -10.97
CA ALA A 141 1.99 2.97 -12.40
C ALA A 141 1.28 4.31 -12.67
N MET A 142 0.20 4.62 -11.95
CA MET A 142 -0.49 5.91 -12.06
C MET A 142 0.39 7.06 -11.55
N LEU A 143 1.04 6.89 -10.39
CA LEU A 143 1.90 7.91 -9.80
C LEU A 143 3.15 8.19 -10.65
N SER A 144 3.76 7.15 -11.23
CA SER A 144 4.93 7.29 -12.11
C SER A 144 4.63 7.95 -13.46
N ARG A 145 3.36 8.05 -13.88
CA ARG A 145 2.96 8.77 -15.09
C ARG A 145 2.72 10.27 -14.86
N ASN A 146 2.56 10.71 -13.61
CA ASN A 146 2.21 12.08 -13.24
C ASN A 146 3.42 12.98 -12.86
N ILE A 147 4.62 12.66 -13.35
CA ILE A 147 5.88 13.34 -13.00
C ILE A 147 5.96 14.83 -13.42
N ASN A 148 4.96 15.36 -14.14
CA ASN A 148 5.01 16.69 -14.77
C ASN A 148 4.11 17.78 -14.14
N ILE A 149 3.49 17.56 -12.98
CA ILE A 149 2.56 18.58 -12.40
C ILE A 149 3.32 19.70 -11.66
N THR A 150 4.62 19.57 -11.43
CA THR A 150 5.42 20.61 -10.76
C THR A 150 6.73 20.86 -11.50
N SER A 151 6.65 21.39 -12.73
CA SER A 151 7.81 22.08 -13.30
C SER A 151 8.10 23.31 -12.43
N PRO A 152 9.37 23.58 -12.05
CA PRO A 152 9.71 24.79 -11.33
C PRO A 152 9.30 25.98 -12.22
N ILE A 153 8.60 26.94 -11.61
CA ILE A 153 8.33 28.25 -12.22
C ILE A 153 9.68 28.78 -12.70
N SER A 154 9.90 28.73 -14.02
CA SER A 154 11.07 29.31 -14.65
C SER A 154 11.07 30.79 -14.34
N GLU A 155 12.08 31.22 -13.58
CA GLU A 155 12.34 32.63 -13.26
C GLU A 155 12.30 33.45 -14.55
N VAL A 156 11.27 34.30 -14.65
CA VAL A 156 11.22 35.34 -15.67
C VAL A 156 12.31 36.34 -15.33
N LYS A 157 13.49 36.19 -15.95
CA LYS A 157 14.45 37.29 -16.06
C LYS A 157 13.78 38.41 -16.83
N LYS A 158 13.49 39.52 -16.13
CA LYS A 158 13.23 40.81 -16.77
C LYS A 158 14.58 41.50 -16.94
N ASP A 159 14.96 41.70 -18.19
CA ASP A 159 15.88 42.76 -18.60
C ASP A 159 15.15 44.11 -18.64
#